data_AF-A0A450V6R8-F1
#
_entry.id   AF-A0A450V6R8-F1
#
_cell.length_a   1.000
_cell.length_b   1.000
_cell.length_c   1.000
_cell.angle_alpha   90.00
_cell.angle_beta   90.00
_cell.angle_gamma   90.00
#
_symmetry.space_group_name_H-M   'P 1'
#
loop_
_entity.id
_entity.type
_entity.pdbx_description
1 polymer ?
#
loop_
_entity_poly.entity_id
_entity_poly.type
_entity_poly.pdbx_seq_one_letter_code
_entity_poly.pdbx_strand_id
1 'polypeptide(L)'
;MVKQTIRVVKQVLPQACIVSGGPHPTAYGDALLSAMSELDFLFFGEAEEGFPKLGRLLSEGENGTNTIDFSLLGDIPGLIYRNDKGSVRKNKQSFEKNLDALGAIDYDLLQLATYQSRGYSYGGKAIRDN
;
A
#
# COMPACT_ATOMS: atom_id res chain seq x y z
N MET A 1 5.80 -0.56 16.61
CA MET A 1 5.55 -1.88 15.98
C MET A 1 5.86 -1.86 14.49
N VAL A 2 5.14 -1.10 13.65
CA VAL A 2 5.32 -1.08 12.17
C VAL A 2 6.76 -0.78 11.72
N LYS A 3 7.44 0.21 12.31
CA LYS A 3 8.85 0.51 11.99
C LYS A 3 9.80 -0.67 12.25
N GLN A 4 9.57 -1.43 13.31
CA GLN A 4 10.38 -2.62 13.61
C GLN A 4 10.09 -3.74 12.59
N THR A 5 8.82 -3.93 12.21
CA THR A 5 8.43 -4.89 11.17
C THR A 5 9.12 -4.58 9.85
N ILE A 6 9.09 -3.32 9.41
CA ILE A 6 9.74 -2.86 8.17
C ILE A 6 11.25 -3.18 8.19
N ARG A 7 11.92 -2.91 9.31
CA ARG A 7 13.35 -3.21 9.47
C ARG A 7 13.64 -4.71 9.37
N VAL A 8 12.86 -5.54 10.05
CA VAL A 8 13.01 -7.00 9.98
C VAL A 8 12.77 -7.50 8.56
N VAL A 9 11.74 -6.97 7.87
CA VAL A 9 11.48 -7.33 6.47
C VAL A 9 12.68 -6.97 5.60
N LYS A 10 13.26 -5.77 5.69
CA LYS A 10 14.45 -5.40 4.91
C LYS A 10 15.71 -6.19 5.31
N GLN A 11 15.81 -6.68 6.54
CA GLN A 11 16.92 -7.57 6.95
C GLN A 11 16.82 -8.94 6.29
N VAL A 12 15.60 -9.50 6.18
CA VAL A 12 15.37 -10.84 5.63
C VAL A 12 15.22 -10.80 4.10
N LEU A 13 14.58 -9.76 3.58
CA LEU A 13 14.31 -9.53 2.16
C LEU A 13 14.75 -8.09 1.79
N PRO A 14 16.05 -7.83 1.59
CA PRO A 14 16.57 -6.50 1.31
C PRO A 14 15.94 -5.83 0.09
N GLN A 15 15.54 -6.62 -0.89
CA GLN A 15 14.94 -6.17 -2.16
C GLN A 15 13.41 -6.07 -2.11
N ALA A 16 12.76 -6.38 -0.98
CA ALA A 16 11.32 -6.28 -0.87
C ALA A 16 10.89 -4.81 -1.05
N CYS A 17 10.00 -4.55 -2.00
CA CYS A 17 9.32 -3.26 -2.13
C CYS A 17 8.32 -3.11 -0.98
N ILE A 18 8.46 -2.05 -0.18
CA ILE A 18 7.61 -1.78 0.97
C ILE A 18 6.69 -0.61 0.65
N VAL A 19 5.40 -0.91 0.58
CA VAL A 19 4.31 0.04 0.40
C VAL A 19 3.50 0.13 1.70
N SER A 20 3.12 1.34 2.12
CA SER A 20 2.23 1.54 3.28
C SER A 20 1.05 2.43 2.93
N GLY A 21 -0.13 2.05 3.43
CA GLY A 21 -1.35 2.86 3.36
C GLY A 21 -2.03 3.02 4.72
N GLY A 22 -3.23 3.61 4.70
CA GLY A 22 -4.08 3.76 5.88
C GLY A 22 -4.00 5.12 6.59
N PRO A 23 -4.62 5.26 7.77
CA PRO A 23 -4.77 6.53 8.46
C PRO A 23 -3.43 7.22 8.79
N HIS A 24 -2.41 6.43 9.13
CA HIS A 24 -1.10 6.97 9.51
C HIS A 24 -0.34 7.58 8.30
N PRO A 25 -0.13 6.88 7.17
CA PRO A 25 0.35 7.52 5.93
C PRO A 25 -0.50 8.70 5.46
N THR A 26 -1.82 8.63 5.67
CA THR A 26 -2.71 9.73 5.29
C THR A 26 -2.47 11.01 6.09
N ALA A 27 -2.28 10.88 7.40
CA ALA A 27 -2.07 12.02 8.29
C ALA A 27 -0.67 12.63 8.17
N TYR A 28 0.37 11.79 8.05
CA TYR A 28 1.76 12.25 8.08
C TYR A 28 2.40 12.43 6.69
N GLY A 29 1.83 11.82 5.65
CA GLY A 29 2.19 12.04 4.26
C GLY A 29 3.69 11.92 3.97
N ASP A 30 4.25 12.95 3.36
CA ASP A 30 5.64 13.07 2.94
C ASP A 30 6.66 13.00 4.09
N ALA A 31 6.27 13.43 5.30
CA ALA A 31 7.13 13.36 6.48
C ALA A 31 7.57 11.92 6.81
N LEU A 32 6.75 10.92 6.47
CA LEU A 32 7.08 9.50 6.66
C LEU A 32 8.23 9.05 5.75
N LEU A 33 8.22 9.42 4.47
CA LEU A 33 9.30 9.07 3.55
C LEU A 33 10.61 9.78 3.88
N SER A 34 10.54 10.96 4.50
CA SER A 34 11.71 11.66 5.02
C SER A 34 12.28 11.00 6.29
N ALA A 35 11.41 10.49 7.18
CA ALA A 35 11.82 9.88 8.44
C ALA A 35 12.19 8.39 8.35
N MET A 36 11.80 7.72 7.25
CA MET A 36 12.00 6.28 7.03
C MET A 36 12.39 6.00 5.58
N SER A 37 13.69 5.82 5.34
CA SER A 37 14.23 5.48 4.03
C SER A 37 13.87 4.07 3.58
N GLU A 38 13.50 3.18 4.51
CA GLU A 38 13.11 1.80 4.21
C GLU A 38 11.72 1.68 3.56
N LEU A 39 10.91 2.74 3.59
CA LEU A 39 9.63 2.83 2.88
C LEU A 39 9.88 3.29 1.45
N ASP A 40 9.37 2.52 0.47
CA ASP A 40 9.56 2.80 -0.95
C ASP A 40 8.42 3.68 -1.49
N PHE A 41 7.18 3.35 -1.12
CA PHE A 41 5.97 4.06 -1.56
C PHE A 41 4.95 4.21 -0.44
N LEU A 42 4.12 5.26 -0.49
CA LEU A 42 2.95 5.41 0.37
C LEU A 42 1.70 5.70 -0.46
N PHE A 43 0.55 5.25 0.03
CA PHE A 43 -0.75 5.76 -0.41
C PHE A 43 -1.40 6.58 0.72
N PHE A 44 -1.95 7.74 0.37
CA PHE A 44 -2.78 8.54 1.27
C PHE A 44 -4.23 8.53 0.81
N GLY A 45 -5.13 8.38 1.79
CA GLY A 45 -6.55 8.09 1.61
C GLY A 45 -6.79 6.79 0.84
N GLU A 46 -7.69 6.82 -0.14
CA GLU A 46 -8.08 5.68 -0.98
C GLU A 46 -6.97 5.27 -1.95
N ALA A 47 -6.84 3.97 -2.16
CA ALA A 47 -5.79 3.34 -2.96
C ALA A 47 -6.32 2.30 -3.95
N GLU A 48 -7.63 2.17 -4.07
CA GLU A 48 -8.35 1.18 -4.86
C GLU A 48 -7.97 1.30 -6.35
N GLU A 49 -7.80 2.53 -6.85
CA GLU A 49 -7.34 2.78 -8.21
C GLU A 49 -5.81 2.79 -8.32
N GLY A 50 -5.12 3.39 -7.35
CA GLY A 50 -3.69 3.65 -7.42
C GLY A 50 -2.81 2.43 -7.15
N PHE A 51 -3.16 1.60 -6.16
CA PHE A 51 -2.35 0.46 -5.76
C PHE A 51 -2.24 -0.61 -6.88
N PRO A 52 -3.32 -0.96 -7.61
CA PRO A 52 -3.20 -1.86 -8.76
C PRO A 52 -2.31 -1.30 -9.87
N LYS A 53 -2.35 0.02 -10.13
CA LYS A 53 -1.47 0.67 -11.12
C LYS A 53 0.00 0.56 -10.73
N LEU A 54 0.32 0.80 -9.45
CA LEU A 54 1.67 0.59 -8.93
C LEU A 54 2.08 -0.88 -9.03
N GLY A 55 1.19 -1.81 -8.65
CA GLY A 55 1.45 -3.24 -8.75
C GLY A 55 1.81 -3.70 -10.16
N ARG A 56 1.04 -3.25 -11.17
CA ARG A 56 1.32 -3.51 -12.59
C ARG A 56 2.68 -2.97 -13.00
N LEU A 57 2.96 -1.69 -12.71
CA LEU A 57 4.25 -1.06 -13.01
C LEU A 57 5.43 -1.82 -12.39
N LEU A 58 5.28 -2.31 -11.16
CA LEU A 58 6.32 -3.09 -10.48
C LEU A 58 6.45 -4.53 -11.02
N SER A 59 5.35 -5.14 -11.48
CA SER A 59 5.34 -6.50 -12.02
C SER A 59 5.78 -6.60 -13.48
N GLU A 60 5.52 -5.55 -14.27
CA GLU A 60 5.73 -5.53 -15.72
C GLU A 60 7.15 -5.08 -16.11
N GLY A 61 8.06 -4.95 -15.13
CA GLY A 61 9.44 -4.45 -15.25
C GLY A 61 9.96 -4.45 -16.68
N GLU A 62 9.98 -3.26 -17.30
CA GLU A 62 10.21 -3.11 -18.73
C GLU A 62 11.43 -3.94 -19.19
N ASN A 63 11.15 -4.93 -20.03
CA ASN A 63 12.16 -5.69 -20.78
C ASN A 63 13.26 -6.37 -19.93
N GLY A 64 12.93 -6.82 -18.71
CA GLY A 64 13.89 -7.53 -17.87
C GLY A 64 14.97 -6.62 -17.25
N THR A 65 14.76 -5.30 -17.30
CA THR A 65 15.53 -4.35 -16.50
C THR A 65 14.76 -4.05 -15.22
N ASN A 66 15.40 -4.19 -14.06
CA ASN A 66 14.82 -3.85 -12.74
C ASN A 66 14.68 -2.33 -12.53
N THR A 67 14.44 -1.56 -13.60
CA THR A 67 14.42 -0.10 -13.57
C THR A 67 12.99 0.39 -13.70
N ILE A 68 12.50 1.08 -12.67
CA ILE A 68 11.18 1.72 -12.69
C ILE A 68 11.32 3.02 -13.50
N ASP A 69 10.49 3.19 -14.54
CA ASP A 69 10.34 4.50 -15.15
C ASP A 69 9.59 5.43 -14.17
N PHE A 70 10.35 6.34 -13.54
CA PHE A 70 9.82 7.33 -12.62
C PHE A 70 8.82 8.29 -13.28
N SER A 71 8.83 8.42 -14.61
CA SER A 71 7.86 9.25 -15.34
C SER A 71 6.43 8.72 -15.16
N LEU A 72 6.26 7.40 -15.10
CA LEU A 72 4.96 6.72 -14.97
C LEU A 72 4.39 6.80 -13.55
N LEU A 73 5.24 7.06 -12.54
CA LEU A 73 4.78 7.19 -11.16
C LEU A 73 3.88 8.41 -10.95
N GLY A 74 4.00 9.45 -11.78
CA GLY A 74 3.19 10.68 -11.68
C GLY A 74 1.70 10.46 -11.92
N ASP A 75 1.33 9.41 -12.65
CA ASP A 75 -0.05 9.12 -13.05
C ASP A 75 -0.78 8.17 -12.09
N ILE A 76 -0.13 7.77 -10.99
CA ILE A 76 -0.68 6.86 -9.99
C ILE A 76 -1.41 7.69 -8.92
N PRO A 77 -2.76 7.64 -8.84
CA PRO A 77 -3.51 8.46 -7.90
C PRO A 77 -3.19 8.11 -6.44
N GLY A 78 -3.09 9.13 -5.58
CA GLY A 78 -2.86 8.95 -4.14
C GLY A 78 -1.44 8.48 -3.77
N LEU A 79 -0.52 8.31 -4.73
CA LEU A 79 0.84 7.86 -4.47
C LEU A 79 1.71 8.99 -3.89
N ILE A 80 2.53 8.65 -2.90
CA ILE A 80 3.66 9.44 -2.41
C ILE A 80 4.93 8.62 -2.61
N TYR A 81 5.94 9.21 -3.24
CA TYR A 81 7.17 8.51 -3.61
C TYR A 81 8.37 9.46 -3.64
N ARG A 82 9.59 8.91 -3.62
CA ARG A 82 10.82 9.66 -3.93
C ARG A 82 11.12 9.51 -5.42
N ASN A 83 11.31 10.62 -6.13
CA ASN A 83 11.68 10.57 -7.55
C ASN A 83 13.16 10.19 -7.74
N ASP A 84 13.59 10.10 -9.00
CA ASP A 84 14.97 9.89 -9.45
C ASP A 84 15.99 10.85 -8.78
N LYS A 85 15.57 12.06 -8.44
CA LYS A 85 16.37 13.10 -7.75
C LYS A 85 16.28 13.02 -6.22
N GLY A 86 15.61 12.01 -5.67
CA GLY A 86 15.41 11.82 -4.23
C GLY A 86 14.39 12.77 -3.58
N SER A 87 13.72 13.63 -4.36
CA SER A 87 12.70 14.55 -3.86
C SER A 87 11.37 13.84 -3.69
N VAL A 88 10.67 14.12 -2.59
CA VAL A 88 9.34 13.54 -2.33
C VAL A 88 8.30 14.20 -3.24
N ARG A 89 7.50 13.38 -3.89
CA ARG A 89 6.35 13.75 -4.71
C ARG A 89 5.09 13.16 -4.11
N LYS A 90 3.98 13.89 -4.25
CA LYS A 90 2.65 13.49 -3.79
C LYS A 90 1.66 13.76 -4.91
N ASN A 91 1.07 12.70 -5.45
CA ASN A 91 0.10 12.79 -6.54
C ASN A 91 -1.28 13.15 -6.01
N LYS A 92 -2.15 13.63 -6.90
CA LYS A 92 -3.55 13.90 -6.55
C LYS A 92 -4.29 12.59 -6.26
N GLN A 93 -5.22 12.60 -5.29
CA GLN A 93 -6.11 11.46 -5.09
C GLN A 93 -7.19 11.35 -6.17
N SER A 94 -7.64 10.12 -6.36
CA SER A 94 -8.91 9.80 -7.02
C SER A 94 -9.88 9.27 -5.96
N PHE A 95 -11.16 9.48 -6.19
CA PHE A 95 -12.24 8.98 -5.34
C PHE A 95 -13.32 8.42 -6.27
N GLU A 96 -13.55 7.12 -6.19
CA GLU A 96 -14.61 6.48 -6.96
C GLU A 96 -15.97 6.83 -6.32
N LYS A 97 -16.89 7.34 -7.14
CA LYS A 97 -18.24 7.73 -6.68
C LYS A 97 -19.23 6.57 -6.79
N ASN A 98 -18.98 5.65 -7.70
CA ASN A 98 -19.78 4.46 -7.89
C ASN A 98 -19.12 3.27 -7.17
N LEU A 99 -19.55 3.00 -5.94
CA LEU A 99 -18.96 1.90 -5.15
C LEU A 99 -19.15 0.53 -5.80
N ASP A 100 -20.19 0.33 -6.62
CA ASP A 100 -20.40 -0.93 -7.35
C ASP A 100 -19.34 -1.13 -8.47
N ALA A 101 -18.62 -0.07 -8.85
CA ALA A 101 -17.46 -0.18 -9.74
C ALA A 101 -16.22 -0.74 -9.02
N LEU A 102 -16.16 -0.63 -7.69
CA LEU A 102 -15.14 -1.27 -6.87
C LEU A 102 -15.54 -2.75 -6.74
N GLY A 103 -14.81 -3.64 -7.41
CA GLY A 103 -15.12 -5.06 -7.45
C GLY A 103 -15.36 -5.68 -6.07
N ALA A 104 -16.04 -6.84 -6.04
CA ALA A 104 -16.35 -7.52 -4.79
C ALA A 104 -15.08 -7.90 -4.02
N ILE A 105 -15.15 -7.82 -2.69
CA ILE A 105 -14.10 -8.28 -1.79
C ILE A 105 -13.95 -9.79 -1.95
N ASP A 106 -12.72 -10.25 -2.19
CA ASP A 106 -12.39 -11.67 -2.18
C ASP A 106 -12.34 -12.21 -0.75
N TYR A 107 -13.50 -12.64 -0.24
CA TYR A 107 -13.65 -13.18 1.10
C TYR A 107 -12.96 -14.54 1.29
N ASP A 108 -12.74 -15.29 0.20
CA ASP A 108 -12.03 -16.56 0.25
C ASP A 108 -10.54 -16.31 0.54
N LEU A 109 -9.95 -15.29 -0.11
CA LEU A 109 -8.57 -14.85 0.15
C LEU A 109 -8.39 -14.31 1.58
N LEU A 110 -9.38 -13.57 2.11
CA LEU A 110 -9.31 -12.99 3.46
C LEU A 110 -9.33 -14.04 4.58
N GLN A 111 -9.81 -15.27 4.31
CA GLN A 111 -9.90 -16.36 5.28
C GLN A 111 -10.51 -15.93 6.64
N LEU A 112 -11.63 -15.18 6.60
CA LEU A 112 -12.21 -14.55 7.79
C LEU A 112 -12.54 -15.56 8.91
N ALA A 113 -12.98 -16.77 8.56
CA ALA A 113 -13.25 -17.83 9.54
C ALA A 113 -11.98 -18.24 10.32
N THR A 114 -10.83 -18.31 9.64
CA THR A 114 -9.53 -18.59 10.27
C THR A 114 -9.10 -17.42 11.15
N TYR A 115 -9.27 -16.18 10.67
CA TYR A 115 -8.95 -14.98 11.45
C TYR A 115 -9.75 -14.93 12.77
N GLN A 116 -11.06 -15.17 12.70
CA GLN A 116 -11.96 -15.14 13.85
C GLN A 116 -11.74 -16.32 14.81
N SER A 117 -11.55 -17.53 14.30
CA SER A 117 -11.30 -18.72 15.15
C SER A 117 -9.99 -18.64 15.94
N ARG A 118 -9.01 -17.85 15.45
CA ARG A 118 -7.79 -17.51 16.19
C ARG A 118 -7.97 -16.41 17.23
N GLY A 119 -9.20 -15.94 17.43
CA GLY A 119 -9.54 -14.93 18.43
C GLY A 119 -9.24 -13.50 18.02
N TYR A 120 -8.88 -13.26 16.75
CA TYR A 120 -8.69 -11.89 16.27
C TYR A 120 -10.03 -11.22 15.99
N SER A 121 -10.20 -10.01 16.52
CA SER A 121 -11.37 -9.17 16.30
C SER A 121 -11.01 -7.71 16.54
N TYR A 122 -11.66 -6.79 15.82
CA TYR A 122 -11.49 -5.36 16.03
C TYR A 122 -12.87 -4.72 16.25
N GLY A 123 -13.00 -3.88 17.28
CA GLY A 123 -14.26 -3.17 17.58
C GLY A 123 -15.38 -4.00 18.25
N GLY A 124 -15.18 -5.29 18.49
CA GLY A 124 -16.14 -6.16 19.18
C GLY A 124 -15.93 -7.64 18.83
N LYS A 125 -16.53 -8.55 19.61
CA LYS A 125 -16.50 -10.00 19.30
C LYS A 125 -17.63 -10.29 18.31
N ALA A 126 -17.32 -10.96 17.20
CA ALA A 126 -18.37 -11.43 16.29
C ALA A 126 -19.24 -12.45 17.04
N ILE A 127 -20.49 -12.07 17.35
CA ILE A 127 -21.48 -12.97 17.95
C ILE A 127 -22.03 -13.79 16.79
N ARG A 128 -21.79 -15.11 16.80
CA ARG A 128 -22.54 -16.03 15.94
C ARG A 128 -23.77 -16.44 16.75
N ASP A 129 -24.93 -15.92 16.37
CA ASP A 129 -26.19 -16.51 16.82
C ASP A 129 -26.31 -17.88 16.14
N ASN A 130 -26.55 -18.91 16.96
CA ASN A 130 -26.76 -20.29 16.52
C ASN A 130 -28.09 -20.45 15.79
#